data_AF-L7JMC1-F1
#
_entry.id   AF-L7JMC1-F1
#
_cell.length_a   1.000
_cell.length_b   1.000
_cell.length_c   1.000
_cell.angle_alpha   90.00
_cell.angle_beta   90.00
_cell.angle_gamma   90.00
#
_symmetry.space_group_name_H-M   'P 1'
#
loop_
_entity.id
_entity.type
_entity.pdbx_description
1 polymer ?
#
loop_
_entity_poly.entity_id
_entity_poly.type
_entity_poly.pdbx_seq_one_letter_code
_entity_poly.pdbx_strand_id
1 'polypeptide(L)'
;MASSSADFFARVSTSCQDEPIAPGTSSVVSATIIEEKCNDIARRRYPTEAIRPVPFQGGCSYSLLAGDSKVLQYRLGTDFLDLSIIKQARQVYADLVPNSEYLGPVEVFAIDPANPINLNLYVHDRIGGVSLAEYRLGSQDKPPNRRYADREALVREFARFVAKGCNQRVEQPPPTLGRVGSSLHHRLEILRDRLPERFQPFARSSIDYLRETEGTMPWVLTHGDVVPGNIMVDPQGPQISGVLDWAEAEWLPMGVQLYGLEELLGESTGGDSSTQYPPPMSVFRYFADVQKLRGAFWEEMDRSWTGTLTSTLRQHLSKCRVIGVLLWHGIAWDGGKLDRVVEEGIDDAEIQRLDLFLLGKDAPHEDAVSLVDKISSDTKPIAIEPSEDSMLDDILDDEDAQVARQENPEQKPSFGRARVGQFSVPREAGRDKKPGFGRRLLNFVTCRGKL
;
A
#
# COMPACT_ATOMS: atom_id res chain seq x y z
N MET A 1 2.01 9.52 2.14
CA MET A 1 1.74 9.38 3.59
C MET A 1 2.29 10.63 4.27
N ALA A 2 1.50 11.37 5.04
CA ALA A 2 1.87 12.70 5.54
C ALA A 2 1.68 12.79 7.06
N SER A 3 2.44 11.98 7.80
CA SER A 3 2.46 12.04 9.26
C SER A 3 3.13 13.33 9.74
N SER A 4 2.87 13.71 10.99
CA SER A 4 3.65 14.75 11.65
C SER A 4 5.03 14.19 12.05
N SER A 5 6.05 15.02 12.26
CA SER A 5 7.32 14.54 12.85
C SER A 5 7.08 13.85 14.20
N ALA A 6 6.01 14.23 14.90
CA ALA A 6 5.63 13.67 16.19
C ALA A 6 5.31 12.17 16.11
N ASP A 7 4.77 11.65 15.01
CA ASP A 7 4.42 10.23 14.90
C ASP A 7 5.67 9.34 14.84
N PHE A 8 6.67 9.76 14.05
CA PHE A 8 7.98 9.09 14.03
C PHE A 8 8.66 9.17 15.39
N PHE A 9 8.72 10.36 16.00
CA PHE A 9 9.40 10.51 17.29
C PHE A 9 8.64 9.88 18.47
N ALA A 10 7.33 9.71 18.37
CA ALA A 10 6.55 8.90 19.30
C ALA A 10 6.96 7.42 19.20
N ARG A 11 7.05 6.86 17.98
CA ARG A 11 7.57 5.49 17.75
C ARG A 11 8.97 5.33 18.32
N VAL A 12 9.86 6.29 18.05
CA VAL A 12 11.24 6.30 18.59
C VAL A 12 11.21 6.27 20.12
N SER A 13 10.39 7.13 20.74
CA SER A 13 10.29 7.21 22.20
C SER A 13 9.75 5.91 22.82
N THR A 14 8.79 5.24 22.18
CA THR A 14 8.26 3.94 22.64
C THR A 14 9.24 2.80 22.44
N SER A 15 10.07 2.82 21.40
CA SER A 15 11.08 1.78 21.14
C SER A 15 12.21 1.74 22.18
N CYS A 16 12.32 2.79 23.00
CA CYS A 16 13.33 2.93 24.05
C CYS A 16 12.79 2.70 25.46
N GLN A 17 11.49 2.41 25.62
CA GLN A 17 10.86 2.24 26.94
C GLN A 17 10.50 0.77 27.17
N ASP A 18 11.34 0.04 27.91
CA ASP A 18 11.07 -1.34 28.35
C ASP A 18 10.02 -1.45 29.48
N GLU A 19 9.51 -0.33 30.02
CA GLU A 19 8.53 -0.31 31.13
C GLU A 19 7.46 0.80 30.94
N PRO A 20 6.19 0.56 31.28
CA PRO A 20 5.10 1.51 31.07
C PRO A 20 5.11 2.63 32.14
N ILE A 21 5.48 3.86 31.74
CA ILE A 21 5.30 5.06 32.57
C ILE A 21 4.06 5.84 32.09
N ALA A 22 3.33 6.45 33.03
CA ALA A 22 2.12 7.23 32.78
C ALA A 22 2.30 8.30 31.67
N PRO A 23 1.35 8.42 30.72
CA PRO A 23 1.51 9.29 29.55
C PRO A 23 1.14 10.76 29.83
N GLY A 24 1.80 11.69 29.12
CA GLY A 24 1.24 13.01 28.87
C GLY A 24 2.22 14.15 28.58
N THR A 25 3.35 14.23 29.30
CA THR A 25 4.28 15.38 29.20
C THR A 25 5.74 14.99 28.97
N SER A 26 6.23 13.91 29.57
CA SER A 26 7.63 13.47 29.42
C SER A 26 7.98 12.97 28.00
N SER A 27 7.03 12.29 27.35
CA SER A 27 7.20 11.74 25.99
C SER A 27 7.28 12.84 24.92
N VAL A 28 6.46 13.88 25.02
CA VAL A 28 6.47 15.00 24.06
C VAL A 28 7.77 15.79 24.17
N VAL A 29 8.23 16.07 25.39
CA VAL A 29 9.52 16.76 25.62
C VAL A 29 10.69 15.94 25.06
N SER A 30 10.65 14.61 25.21
CA SER A 30 11.68 13.72 24.65
C SER A 30 11.68 13.75 23.11
N ALA A 31 10.50 13.72 22.47
CA ALA A 31 10.37 13.78 21.02
C ALA A 31 10.97 15.07 20.43
N THR A 32 10.67 16.23 21.01
CA THR A 32 11.23 17.51 20.55
C THR A 32 12.76 17.59 20.73
N ILE A 33 13.30 17.01 21.81
CA ILE A 33 14.76 16.95 22.02
C ILE A 33 15.44 16.09 20.95
N ILE A 34 14.86 14.93 20.63
CA ILE A 34 15.40 14.02 19.61
C ILE A 34 15.35 14.71 18.24
N GLU A 35 14.24 15.35 17.91
CA GLU A 35 14.08 16.12 16.68
C GLU A 35 15.17 17.18 16.53
N GLU A 36 15.39 18.01 17.55
CA GLU A 36 16.39 19.08 17.47
C GLU A 36 17.83 18.54 17.38
N LYS A 37 18.11 17.39 18.00
CA LYS A 37 19.41 16.73 17.84
C LYS A 37 19.63 16.21 16.43
N CYS A 38 18.61 15.63 15.80
CA CYS A 38 18.67 15.26 14.38
C CYS A 38 18.94 16.50 13.53
N ASN A 39 18.26 17.62 13.79
CA ASN A 39 18.48 18.89 13.09
C ASN A 39 19.92 19.39 13.24
N ASP A 40 20.47 19.37 14.46
CA ASP A 40 21.85 19.77 14.74
C ASP A 40 22.87 18.91 13.99
N ILE A 41 22.65 17.60 13.94
CA ILE A 41 23.50 16.66 13.19
C ILE A 41 23.48 17.03 11.70
N ALA A 42 22.29 17.28 11.13
CA ALA A 42 22.15 17.70 9.75
C ALA A 42 22.86 19.04 9.47
N ARG A 43 22.69 20.05 10.35
CA ARG A 43 23.36 21.37 10.24
C ARG A 43 24.87 21.26 10.30
N ARG A 44 25.42 20.41 11.19
CA ARG A 44 26.87 20.18 11.27
C ARG A 44 27.40 19.47 10.03
N ARG A 45 26.61 18.55 9.45
CA ARG A 45 27.00 17.80 8.25
C ARG A 45 26.97 18.66 7.00
N TYR A 46 26.04 19.60 6.92
CA TYR A 46 25.83 20.51 5.78
C TYR A 46 25.79 21.98 6.25
N PRO A 47 26.92 22.55 6.68
CA PRO A 47 26.96 23.87 7.34
C PRO A 47 26.63 25.05 6.41
N THR A 48 26.68 24.85 5.10
CA THR A 48 26.38 25.86 4.08
C THR A 48 24.96 25.79 3.56
N GLU A 49 24.22 24.74 3.89
CA GLU A 49 22.88 24.48 3.37
C GLU A 49 21.81 24.90 4.37
N ALA A 50 20.68 25.41 3.86
CA ALA A 50 19.51 25.60 4.69
C ALA A 50 18.91 24.23 5.04
N ILE A 51 18.87 23.91 6.34
CA ILE A 51 18.24 22.69 6.86
C ILE A 51 16.81 23.00 7.25
N ARG A 52 15.85 22.27 6.66
CA ARG A 52 14.43 22.40 6.99
C ARG A 52 13.73 21.04 6.95
N PRO A 53 12.76 20.77 7.83
CA PRO A 53 11.91 19.59 7.68
C PRO A 53 11.23 19.56 6.32
N VAL A 54 11.07 18.37 5.74
CA VAL A 54 10.15 18.21 4.61
C VAL A 54 8.72 18.54 5.08
N PRO A 55 7.87 19.16 4.23
CA PRO A 55 6.51 19.53 4.62
C PRO A 55 5.64 18.35 5.06
N PHE A 56 5.92 17.15 4.54
CA PHE A 56 5.18 15.93 4.84
C PHE A 56 6.15 14.84 5.30
N GLN A 57 6.01 14.37 6.54
CA GLN A 57 6.88 13.34 7.11
C GLN A 57 6.30 11.95 6.88
N GLY A 58 7.15 10.97 6.59
CA GLY A 58 6.74 9.56 6.50
C GLY A 58 6.74 8.89 7.87
N GLY A 59 5.90 7.86 8.06
CA GLY A 59 5.83 7.17 9.34
C GLY A 59 7.11 6.41 9.72
N CYS A 60 7.93 6.03 8.75
CA CYS A 60 9.14 5.21 8.93
C CYS A 60 10.45 6.02 8.95
N SER A 61 10.39 7.35 8.78
CA SER A 61 11.58 8.18 8.79
C SER A 61 11.31 9.63 9.19
N TYR A 62 12.28 10.27 9.85
CA TYR A 62 12.33 11.72 9.91
C TYR A 62 13.18 12.27 8.77
N SER A 63 12.58 13.12 7.94
CA SER A 63 13.15 13.61 6.70
C SER A 63 13.41 15.12 6.74
N LEU A 64 14.62 15.53 6.33
CA LEU A 64 15.06 16.92 6.25
C LEU A 64 15.54 17.25 4.83
N LEU A 65 15.26 18.45 4.37
CA LEU A 65 15.88 19.02 3.18
C LEU A 65 17.19 19.70 3.59
N ALA A 66 18.26 19.40 2.85
CA ALA A 66 19.50 20.15 2.88
C ALA A 66 19.65 20.92 1.57
N GLY A 67 19.33 22.22 1.65
CA GLY A 67 19.26 23.10 0.50
C GLY A 67 18.20 22.62 -0.50
N ASP A 68 18.50 22.77 -1.78
CA ASP A 68 17.60 22.37 -2.86
C ASP A 68 17.97 21.06 -3.55
N SER A 69 19.07 20.41 -3.13
CA SER A 69 19.60 19.24 -3.83
C SER A 69 19.50 17.93 -3.07
N LYS A 70 19.28 17.94 -1.75
CA LYS A 70 19.40 16.75 -0.90
C LYS A 70 18.25 16.58 0.08
N VAL A 71 17.96 15.32 0.37
CA VAL A 71 17.06 14.90 1.45
C VAL A 71 17.84 14.00 2.40
N LEU A 72 17.92 14.34 3.68
CA LEU A 72 18.40 13.44 4.71
C LEU A 72 17.23 12.66 5.30
N GLN A 73 17.43 11.38 5.60
CA GLN A 73 16.46 10.54 6.29
C GLN A 73 17.09 9.85 7.51
N TYR A 74 16.47 10.02 8.67
CA TYR A 74 16.76 9.28 9.88
C TYR A 74 15.75 8.14 10.04
N ARG A 75 16.22 6.91 10.19
CA ARG A 75 15.36 5.72 10.29
C ARG A 75 15.75 4.87 11.49
N LEU A 76 14.78 4.22 12.14
CA LEU A 76 15.06 3.22 13.16
C LEU A 76 15.69 1.97 12.52
N GLY A 77 16.34 1.12 13.32
CA GLY A 77 16.90 -0.14 12.84
C GLY A 77 15.86 -1.09 12.24
N THR A 78 14.62 -1.02 12.73
CA THR A 78 13.47 -1.78 12.20
C THR A 78 13.04 -1.33 10.81
N ASP A 79 13.38 -0.10 10.41
CA ASP A 79 12.98 0.52 9.15
C ASP A 79 14.20 0.72 8.22
N PHE A 80 15.24 -0.11 8.35
CA PHE A 80 16.49 0.01 7.60
C PHE A 80 16.26 -0.11 6.08
N LEU A 81 16.92 0.74 5.29
CA LEU A 81 16.83 0.70 3.82
C LEU A 81 17.83 -0.28 3.22
N ASP A 82 17.34 -1.18 2.36
CA ASP A 82 18.19 -2.00 1.50
C ASP A 82 18.75 -1.15 0.34
N LEU A 83 19.95 -0.60 0.52
CA LEU A 83 20.61 0.16 -0.55
C LEU A 83 20.97 -0.67 -1.77
N SER A 84 21.04 -2.00 -1.65
CA SER A 84 21.33 -2.87 -2.80
C SER A 84 20.14 -2.91 -3.76
N ILE A 85 18.91 -2.97 -3.23
CA ILE A 85 17.70 -2.96 -4.06
C ILE A 85 17.45 -1.58 -4.67
N ILE A 86 17.71 -0.49 -3.93
CA ILE A 86 17.59 0.88 -4.46
C ILE A 86 18.60 1.11 -5.59
N LYS A 87 19.83 0.59 -5.47
CA LYS A 87 20.83 0.65 -6.55
C LYS A 87 20.38 -0.12 -7.80
N GLN A 88 19.79 -1.31 -7.62
CA GLN A 88 19.20 -2.06 -8.73
C GLN A 88 18.03 -1.29 -9.36
N ALA A 89 17.18 -0.65 -8.56
CA ALA A 89 16.08 0.17 -9.04
C ALA A 89 16.60 1.31 -9.90
N ARG A 90 17.67 1.99 -9.46
CA ARG A 90 18.31 3.05 -10.25
C ARG A 90 18.94 2.53 -11.55
N GLN A 91 19.43 1.29 -11.61
CA GLN A 91 19.90 0.69 -12.86
C GLN A 91 18.76 0.46 -13.86
N VAL A 92 17.58 0.08 -13.37
CA VAL A 92 16.40 -0.21 -14.20
C VAL A 92 15.67 1.06 -14.64
N TYR A 93 15.41 1.96 -13.69
CA TYR A 93 14.54 3.12 -13.86
C TYR A 93 15.31 4.44 -14.05
N ALA A 94 16.63 4.40 -13.94
CA ALA A 94 17.56 5.51 -14.14
C ALA A 94 17.31 6.69 -13.18
N ASP A 95 17.18 7.88 -13.75
CA ASP A 95 16.98 9.16 -13.08
C ASP A 95 15.65 9.29 -12.32
N LEU A 96 14.70 8.40 -12.59
CA LEU A 96 13.44 8.33 -11.85
C LEU A 96 13.60 7.83 -10.40
N VAL A 97 14.76 7.28 -10.04
CA VAL A 97 15.07 6.78 -8.70
C VAL A 97 16.09 7.71 -8.05
N PRO A 98 15.89 8.18 -6.81
CA PRO A 98 16.89 9.02 -6.16
C PRO A 98 18.19 8.25 -5.93
N ASN A 99 19.34 8.88 -6.22
CA ASN A 99 20.62 8.35 -5.75
C ASN A 99 20.61 8.36 -4.22
N SER A 100 20.99 7.25 -3.59
CA SER A 100 20.82 7.05 -2.15
C SER A 100 22.10 6.50 -1.52
N GLU A 101 22.53 7.10 -0.41
CA GLU A 101 23.75 6.75 0.29
C GLU A 101 23.50 6.61 1.80
N TYR A 102 24.15 5.63 2.43
CA TYR A 102 24.12 5.44 3.87
C TYR A 102 25.29 6.19 4.50
N LEU A 103 24.98 7.14 5.38
CA LEU A 103 25.97 7.99 6.05
C LEU A 103 26.46 7.39 7.37
N GLY A 104 25.84 6.31 7.83
CA GLY A 104 26.21 5.60 9.06
C GLY A 104 25.18 5.73 10.18
N PRO A 105 25.42 5.00 11.28
CA PRO A 105 24.58 5.09 12.47
C PRO A 105 24.83 6.42 13.20
N VAL A 106 23.81 6.90 13.89
CA VAL A 106 23.83 8.14 14.66
C VAL A 106 23.15 7.89 15.99
N GLU A 107 23.86 8.20 17.07
CA GLU A 107 23.33 8.13 18.43
C GLU A 107 22.70 9.46 18.82
N VAL A 108 21.43 9.40 19.21
CA VAL A 108 20.68 10.56 19.71
C VAL A 108 20.28 10.31 21.15
N PHE A 109 20.83 11.11 22.06
CA PHE A 109 20.53 11.03 23.48
C PHE A 109 19.26 11.82 23.79
N ALA A 110 18.23 11.18 24.36
CA ALA A 110 17.07 11.87 24.90
C ALA A 110 17.41 12.49 26.28
N ILE A 111 16.47 12.43 27.24
CA ILE A 111 16.65 12.95 28.61
C ILE A 111 17.62 12.09 29.42
N ASP A 112 17.65 10.78 29.19
CA ASP A 112 18.57 9.84 29.84
C ASP A 112 19.82 9.59 28.97
N PRO A 113 21.02 10.03 29.40
CA PRO A 113 22.27 9.79 28.67
C PRO A 113 22.71 8.32 28.64
N ALA A 114 22.16 7.47 29.52
CA ALA A 114 22.55 6.06 29.61
C ALA A 114 21.93 5.19 28.51
N ASN A 115 20.89 5.68 27.82
CA ASN A 115 20.15 4.93 26.81
C ASN A 115 20.04 5.73 25.50
N PRO A 116 21.08 5.72 24.64
CA PRO A 116 21.03 6.40 23.35
C PRO A 116 20.04 5.73 22.39
N ILE A 117 19.34 6.55 21.62
CA ILE A 117 18.54 6.10 20.48
C ILE A 117 19.48 5.94 19.29
N ASN A 118 19.51 4.74 18.73
CA ASN A 118 20.28 4.44 17.52
C ASN A 118 19.43 4.67 16.28
N LEU A 119 19.81 5.65 15.47
CA LEU A 119 19.21 5.95 14.18
C LEU A 119 20.19 5.63 13.05
N ASN A 120 19.67 5.32 11.88
CA ASN A 120 20.43 5.14 10.64
C ASN A 120 20.21 6.36 9.76
N LEU A 121 21.29 7.04 9.38
CA LEU A 121 21.22 8.25 8.56
C LEU A 121 21.50 7.93 7.10
N TYR A 122 20.58 8.35 6.24
CA TYR A 122 20.70 8.26 4.79
C TYR A 122 20.67 9.66 4.18
N VAL A 123 21.26 9.79 3.00
CA VAL A 123 21.08 10.96 2.13
C VAL A 123 20.63 10.51 0.75
N HIS A 124 19.73 11.29 0.18
CA HIS A 124 19.16 11.08 -1.14
C HIS A 124 19.33 12.35 -1.98
N ASP A 125 19.58 12.19 -3.29
CA ASP A 125 19.38 13.28 -4.23
C ASP A 125 17.89 13.66 -4.24
N ARG A 126 17.60 14.96 -4.16
CA ARG A 126 16.23 15.47 -4.18
C ARG A 126 15.69 15.39 -5.61
N ILE A 127 14.62 14.63 -5.78
CA ILE A 127 13.81 14.69 -7.00
C ILE A 127 12.96 15.97 -6.94
N GLY A 128 13.07 16.79 -7.99
CA GLY A 128 12.33 18.04 -8.12
C GLY A 128 10.85 17.81 -8.43
N GLY A 129 10.03 18.82 -8.11
CA GLY A 129 8.60 18.83 -8.41
C GLY A 129 7.71 18.74 -7.19
N VAL A 130 6.45 18.40 -7.44
CA VAL A 130 5.41 18.19 -6.43
C VAL A 130 4.90 16.76 -6.51
N SER A 131 4.36 16.21 -5.44
CA SER A 131 3.73 14.89 -5.50
C SER A 131 2.51 14.91 -6.44
N LEU A 132 2.13 13.75 -7.02
CA LEU A 132 0.93 13.62 -7.82
C LEU A 132 -0.33 13.99 -7.01
N ALA A 133 -0.33 13.69 -5.70
CA ALA A 133 -1.39 14.14 -4.80
C ALA A 133 -1.53 15.68 -4.78
N GLU A 134 -0.43 16.41 -4.59
CA GLU A 134 -0.43 17.88 -4.62
C GLU A 134 -0.74 18.44 -6.01
N TYR A 135 -0.21 17.81 -7.07
CA TYR A 135 -0.48 18.20 -8.45
C TYR A 135 -1.97 18.13 -8.77
N ARG A 136 -2.66 17.08 -8.31
CA ARG A 136 -4.11 16.92 -8.47
C ARG A 136 -4.88 18.02 -7.72
N LEU A 137 -4.50 18.33 -6.48
CA LEU A 137 -5.11 19.40 -5.70
C LEU A 137 -4.96 20.76 -6.39
N GLY A 138 -3.76 21.11 -6.86
CA GLY A 138 -3.50 22.36 -7.58
C GLY A 138 -4.11 22.41 -8.99
N SER A 139 -4.58 21.29 -9.53
CA SER A 139 -5.16 21.20 -10.87
C SER A 139 -6.69 21.27 -10.88
N GLN A 140 -7.36 21.37 -9.72
CA GLN A 140 -8.84 21.37 -9.66
C GLN A 140 -9.47 22.55 -10.39
N ASP A 141 -8.81 23.71 -10.39
CA ASP A 141 -9.28 24.93 -11.05
C ASP A 141 -9.06 24.92 -12.58
N LYS A 142 -8.34 23.92 -13.12
CA LYS A 142 -8.10 23.83 -14.56
C LYS A 142 -9.40 23.45 -15.31
N PRO A 143 -9.61 23.98 -16.54
CA PRO A 143 -10.72 23.57 -17.38
C PRO A 143 -10.76 22.04 -17.58
N PRO A 144 -11.95 21.42 -17.68
CA PRO A 144 -12.09 19.96 -17.79
C PRO A 144 -11.19 19.32 -18.85
N ASN A 145 -11.09 19.91 -20.04
CA ASN A 145 -10.23 19.41 -21.12
C ASN A 145 -8.74 19.41 -20.75
N ARG A 146 -8.28 20.39 -19.97
CA ARG A 146 -6.90 20.44 -19.48
C ARG A 146 -6.67 19.41 -18.38
N ARG A 147 -7.62 19.22 -17.46
CA ARG A 147 -7.54 18.15 -16.45
C ARG A 147 -7.45 16.77 -17.09
N TYR A 148 -8.28 16.51 -18.11
CA TYR A 148 -8.21 15.28 -18.88
C TYR A 148 -6.84 15.11 -19.57
N ALA A 149 -6.37 16.14 -20.28
CA ALA A 149 -5.08 16.07 -20.98
C ALA A 149 -3.91 15.78 -20.02
N ASP A 150 -3.93 16.40 -18.83
CA ASP A 150 -2.92 16.15 -17.80
C ASP A 150 -2.99 14.72 -17.26
N ARG A 151 -4.20 14.20 -16.99
CA ARG A 151 -4.40 12.80 -16.56
C ARG A 151 -3.91 11.82 -17.62
N GLU A 152 -4.25 12.06 -18.89
CA GLU A 152 -3.81 11.23 -20.00
C GLU A 152 -2.28 11.21 -20.11
N ALA A 153 -1.63 12.38 -20.04
CA ALA A 153 -0.18 12.48 -20.08
C ALA A 153 0.48 11.72 -18.92
N LEU A 154 0.00 11.90 -17.67
CA LEU A 154 0.53 11.19 -16.50
C LEU A 154 0.37 9.68 -16.59
N VAL A 155 -0.77 9.20 -17.11
CA VAL A 155 -1.00 7.77 -17.33
C VAL A 155 -0.03 7.21 -18.38
N ARG A 156 0.27 7.98 -19.44
CA ARG A 156 1.29 7.61 -20.43
C ARG A 156 2.71 7.61 -19.84
N GLU A 157 3.07 8.60 -19.01
CA GLU A 157 4.36 8.57 -18.29
C GLU A 157 4.47 7.34 -17.39
N PHE A 158 3.40 6.98 -16.68
CA PHE A 158 3.37 5.78 -15.85
C PHE A 158 3.50 4.50 -16.67
N ALA A 159 2.89 4.43 -17.85
CA ALA A 159 3.12 3.34 -18.79
C ALA A 159 4.60 3.22 -19.19
N ARG A 160 5.28 4.34 -19.48
CA ARG A 160 6.72 4.31 -19.77
C ARG A 160 7.54 3.83 -18.57
N PHE A 161 7.18 4.27 -17.36
CA PHE A 161 7.80 3.79 -16.13
C PHE A 161 7.67 2.27 -16.00
N VAL A 162 6.45 1.73 -16.11
CA VAL A 162 6.21 0.28 -16.04
C VAL A 162 6.98 -0.46 -17.15
N ALA A 163 6.96 0.06 -18.37
CA ALA A 163 7.67 -0.52 -19.51
C ALA A 163 9.20 -0.58 -19.30
N LYS A 164 9.82 0.44 -18.68
CA LYS A 164 11.25 0.40 -18.31
C LYS A 164 11.57 -0.84 -17.46
N GLY A 165 10.75 -1.09 -16.43
CA GLY A 165 10.87 -2.27 -15.57
C GLY A 165 10.69 -3.59 -16.32
N CYS A 166 9.62 -3.69 -17.10
CA CYS A 166 9.34 -4.87 -17.91
C CYS A 166 10.47 -5.17 -18.92
N ASN A 167 11.05 -4.14 -19.54
CA ASN A 167 12.13 -4.30 -20.52
C ASN A 167 13.42 -4.83 -19.88
N GLN A 168 13.55 -4.75 -18.55
CA GLN A 168 14.64 -5.32 -17.75
C GLN A 168 14.20 -6.60 -16.99
N ARG A 169 13.12 -7.25 -17.43
CA ARG A 169 12.64 -8.48 -16.78
C ARG A 169 13.70 -9.59 -16.80
N VAL A 170 13.59 -10.47 -15.81
CA VAL A 170 14.32 -11.73 -15.75
C VAL A 170 13.34 -12.89 -15.87
N GLU A 171 13.72 -13.95 -16.58
CA GLU A 171 12.81 -15.09 -16.85
C GLU A 171 12.65 -16.03 -15.65
N GLN A 172 13.46 -15.85 -14.60
CA GLN A 172 13.41 -16.61 -13.35
C GLN A 172 13.57 -15.67 -12.16
N PRO A 173 12.95 -15.98 -11.01
CA PRO A 173 13.13 -15.17 -9.81
C PRO A 173 14.61 -15.08 -9.41
N PRO A 174 15.08 -13.93 -8.93
CA PRO A 174 16.43 -13.82 -8.36
C PRO A 174 16.61 -14.76 -7.16
N PRO A 175 17.86 -15.16 -6.83
CA PRO A 175 18.14 -16.10 -5.74
C PRO A 175 17.65 -15.63 -4.37
N THR A 176 17.61 -14.31 -4.17
CA THR A 176 17.12 -13.67 -2.96
C THR A 176 15.92 -12.82 -3.33
N LEU A 177 14.74 -13.28 -2.91
CA LEU A 177 13.53 -12.48 -2.92
C LEU A 177 13.44 -11.69 -1.62
N GLY A 178 12.77 -10.55 -1.66
CA GLY A 178 12.39 -9.84 -0.47
C GLY A 178 11.18 -10.50 0.19
N ARG A 179 10.48 -9.72 1.02
CA ARG A 179 9.46 -10.25 1.90
C ARG A 179 8.19 -10.67 1.17
N VAL A 180 7.74 -9.91 0.19
CA VAL A 180 6.49 -10.19 -0.52
C VAL A 180 6.69 -11.33 -1.49
N GLY A 181 7.77 -11.33 -2.27
CA GLY A 181 8.09 -12.37 -3.25
C GLY A 181 8.34 -13.73 -2.58
N SER A 182 9.08 -13.77 -1.47
CA SER A 182 9.34 -15.02 -0.74
C SER A 182 8.12 -15.61 -0.03
N SER A 183 7.07 -14.82 0.20
CA SER A 183 5.84 -15.25 0.91
C SER A 183 4.58 -15.11 0.06
N LEU A 184 4.72 -14.98 -1.26
CA LEU A 184 3.64 -14.66 -2.19
C LEU A 184 2.46 -15.66 -2.10
N HIS A 185 2.74 -16.96 -2.17
CA HIS A 185 1.72 -18.00 -2.04
C HIS A 185 1.02 -17.95 -0.68
N HIS A 186 1.81 -17.86 0.39
CA HIS A 186 1.28 -17.82 1.76
C HIS A 186 0.35 -16.62 1.98
N ARG A 187 0.72 -15.44 1.45
CA ARG A 187 -0.10 -14.23 1.52
C ARG A 187 -1.44 -14.42 0.83
N LEU A 188 -1.43 -14.96 -0.39
CA LEU A 188 -2.66 -15.22 -1.11
C LEU A 188 -3.53 -16.28 -0.42
N GLU A 189 -2.94 -17.26 0.26
CA GLU A 189 -3.68 -18.24 1.07
C GLU A 189 -4.37 -17.60 2.27
N ILE A 190 -3.67 -16.72 3.01
CA ILE A 190 -4.30 -15.97 4.10
C ILE A 190 -5.44 -15.09 3.56
N LEU A 191 -5.23 -14.41 2.42
CA LEU A 191 -6.24 -13.58 1.78
C LEU A 191 -7.46 -14.40 1.34
N ARG A 192 -7.24 -15.58 0.76
CA ARG A 192 -8.30 -16.53 0.42
C ARG A 192 -9.14 -16.91 1.64
N ASP A 193 -8.49 -17.13 2.78
CA ASP A 193 -9.16 -17.67 3.97
C ASP A 193 -9.84 -16.58 4.82
N ARG A 194 -9.36 -15.34 4.75
CA ARG A 194 -9.77 -14.27 5.68
C ARG A 194 -10.42 -13.06 5.03
N LEU A 195 -10.29 -12.84 3.72
CA LEU A 195 -11.05 -11.77 3.07
C LEU A 195 -12.55 -12.07 3.12
N PRO A 196 -13.41 -11.02 3.08
CA PRO A 196 -14.84 -11.19 2.84
C PRO A 196 -15.11 -12.13 1.66
N GLU A 197 -16.14 -12.97 1.78
CA GLU A 197 -16.42 -14.09 0.86
C GLU A 197 -16.43 -13.69 -0.62
N ARG A 198 -16.90 -12.47 -0.92
CA ARG A 198 -16.96 -11.91 -2.27
C ARG A 198 -15.60 -11.73 -2.95
N PHE A 199 -14.50 -11.61 -2.20
CA PHE A 199 -13.16 -11.43 -2.74
C PHE A 199 -12.34 -12.72 -2.79
N GLN A 200 -12.71 -13.73 -2.01
CA GLN A 200 -11.99 -15.01 -1.95
C GLN A 200 -11.84 -15.73 -3.31
N PRO A 201 -12.81 -15.68 -4.26
CA PRO A 201 -12.61 -16.25 -5.60
C PRO A 201 -11.39 -15.69 -6.34
N PHE A 202 -11.09 -14.39 -6.18
CA PHE A 202 -9.92 -13.76 -6.81
C PHE A 202 -8.61 -14.28 -6.21
N ALA A 203 -8.57 -14.47 -4.88
CA ALA A 203 -7.42 -15.06 -4.21
C ALA A 203 -7.21 -16.52 -4.63
N ARG A 204 -8.29 -17.33 -4.72
CA ARG A 204 -8.20 -18.71 -5.23
C ARG A 204 -7.65 -18.76 -6.65
N SER A 205 -8.25 -17.99 -7.57
CA SER A 205 -7.81 -17.95 -8.96
C SER A 205 -6.36 -17.47 -9.11
N SER A 206 -5.93 -16.54 -8.24
CA SER A 206 -4.55 -16.07 -8.19
C SER A 206 -3.56 -17.15 -7.73
N ILE A 207 -3.92 -17.95 -6.72
CA ILE A 207 -3.11 -19.08 -6.25
C ILE A 207 -2.97 -20.13 -7.36
N ASP A 208 -4.09 -20.50 -8.00
CA ASP A 208 -4.10 -21.50 -9.06
C ASP A 208 -3.25 -21.02 -10.25
N TYR A 209 -3.41 -19.76 -10.66
CA TYR A 209 -2.62 -19.17 -11.72
C TYR A 209 -1.11 -19.15 -11.40
N LEU A 210 -0.71 -18.79 -10.18
CA LEU A 210 0.71 -18.82 -9.79
C LEU A 210 1.27 -20.24 -9.85
N ARG A 211 0.51 -21.25 -9.40
CA ARG A 211 0.92 -22.66 -9.49
C ARG A 211 1.08 -23.13 -10.93
N GLU A 212 0.18 -22.71 -11.83
CA GLU A 212 0.22 -23.07 -13.26
C GLU A 212 1.37 -22.41 -14.01
N THR A 213 1.81 -21.23 -13.58
CA THR A 213 2.80 -20.40 -14.28
C THR A 213 4.15 -20.33 -13.56
N GLU A 214 4.28 -21.07 -12.45
CA GLU A 214 5.52 -21.20 -11.70
C GLU A 214 6.65 -21.65 -12.64
N GLY A 215 7.80 -20.94 -12.57
CA GLY A 215 8.96 -21.20 -13.42
C GLY A 215 8.87 -20.72 -14.86
N THR A 216 7.75 -20.14 -15.30
CA THR A 216 7.62 -19.51 -16.64
C THR A 216 7.29 -18.02 -16.58
N MET A 217 6.85 -17.53 -15.42
CA MET A 217 6.49 -16.13 -15.27
C MET A 217 7.74 -15.26 -15.16
N PRO A 218 7.88 -14.22 -16.00
CA PRO A 218 8.97 -13.28 -15.86
C PRO A 218 8.80 -12.43 -14.60
N TRP A 219 9.91 -12.03 -14.01
CA TRP A 219 10.00 -11.17 -12.83
C TRP A 219 10.57 -9.82 -13.21
N VAL A 220 10.10 -8.78 -12.53
CA VAL A 220 10.56 -7.40 -12.71
C VAL A 220 10.83 -6.78 -11.36
N LEU A 221 11.78 -5.85 -11.31
CA LEU A 221 11.99 -5.05 -10.12
C LEU A 221 10.85 -4.04 -9.99
N THR A 222 9.97 -4.23 -9.00
CA THR A 222 8.81 -3.38 -8.75
C THR A 222 9.11 -2.32 -7.69
N HIS A 223 8.33 -1.24 -7.68
CA HIS A 223 8.45 -0.17 -6.68
C HIS A 223 8.01 -0.59 -5.26
N GLY A 224 6.94 -1.38 -5.16
CA GLY A 224 6.38 -1.84 -3.88
C GLY A 224 5.29 -0.93 -3.29
N ASP A 225 5.43 0.40 -3.38
CA ASP A 225 4.47 1.38 -2.83
C ASP A 225 4.05 2.47 -3.84
N VAL A 226 3.30 2.08 -4.87
CA VAL A 226 2.87 3.00 -5.96
C VAL A 226 1.61 3.74 -5.55
N VAL A 227 1.79 4.83 -4.82
CA VAL A 227 0.71 5.73 -4.40
C VAL A 227 0.95 7.16 -4.89
N PRO A 228 -0.09 8.01 -5.02
CA PRO A 228 0.06 9.37 -5.52
C PRO A 228 1.03 10.27 -4.72
N GLY A 229 1.27 9.94 -3.44
CA GLY A 229 2.25 10.66 -2.62
C GLY A 229 3.71 10.38 -2.99
N ASN A 230 3.99 9.23 -3.62
CA ASN A 230 5.34 8.80 -3.96
C ASN A 230 5.72 9.11 -5.41
N ILE A 231 4.78 9.55 -6.24
CA ILE A 231 5.03 9.92 -7.64
C ILE A 231 5.27 11.42 -7.71
N MET A 232 6.44 11.84 -8.19
CA MET A 232 6.79 13.24 -8.39
C MET A 232 6.44 13.70 -9.80
N VAL A 233 5.83 14.87 -9.90
CA VAL A 233 5.40 15.50 -11.15
C VAL A 233 6.11 16.83 -11.33
N ASP A 234 6.56 17.09 -12.56
CA ASP A 234 7.18 18.36 -12.93
C ASP A 234 6.17 19.52 -12.75
N PRO A 235 6.54 20.63 -12.08
CA PRO A 235 5.66 21.79 -11.95
C PRO A 235 5.29 22.45 -13.29
N GLN A 236 6.11 22.26 -14.33
CA GLN A 236 5.92 22.84 -15.67
C GLN A 236 4.97 22.03 -16.55
N GLY A 237 4.64 20.79 -16.18
CA GLY A 237 3.74 19.96 -16.98
C GLY A 237 3.52 18.57 -16.40
N PRO A 238 2.57 17.80 -16.95
CA PRO A 238 2.17 16.49 -16.44
C PRO A 238 3.20 15.37 -16.75
N GLN A 239 4.47 15.61 -16.46
CA GLN A 239 5.58 14.69 -16.62
C GLN A 239 5.99 14.11 -15.26
N ILE A 240 6.24 12.81 -15.20
CA ILE A 240 6.79 12.18 -13.98
C ILE A 240 8.27 12.50 -13.90
N SER A 241 8.68 13.26 -12.88
CA SER A 241 10.08 13.62 -12.64
C SER A 241 10.83 12.55 -11.83
N GLY A 242 10.11 11.69 -11.11
CA GLY A 242 10.67 10.54 -10.40
C GLY A 242 9.68 9.88 -9.46
N VAL A 243 10.13 8.81 -8.80
CA VAL A 243 9.36 8.04 -7.82
C VAL A 243 10.18 7.94 -6.52
N LEU A 244 9.54 8.23 -5.40
CA LEU A 244 10.11 8.25 -4.05
C LEU A 244 9.78 6.97 -3.29
N ASP A 245 10.54 6.72 -2.21
CA ASP A 245 10.28 5.65 -1.23
C ASP A 245 10.36 4.22 -1.80
N TRP A 246 11.55 3.87 -2.29
CA TRP A 246 11.90 2.54 -2.77
C TRP A 246 12.17 1.52 -1.65
N ALA A 247 11.65 1.76 -0.43
CA ALA A 247 11.86 0.87 0.72
C ALA A 247 11.20 -0.51 0.53
N GLU A 248 10.04 -0.52 -0.12
CA GLU A 248 9.26 -1.74 -0.42
C GLU A 248 9.63 -2.35 -1.78
N ALA A 249 10.69 -1.83 -2.43
CA ALA A 249 11.10 -2.29 -3.75
C ALA A 249 11.53 -3.75 -3.69
N GLU A 250 11.02 -4.54 -4.62
CA GLU A 250 11.31 -5.97 -4.67
C GLU A 250 11.10 -6.52 -6.07
N TRP A 251 11.83 -7.58 -6.40
CA TRP A 251 11.53 -8.42 -7.54
C TRP A 251 10.21 -9.15 -7.31
N LEU A 252 9.23 -8.89 -8.17
CA LEU A 252 7.92 -9.54 -8.15
C LEU A 252 7.52 -10.00 -9.55
N PRO A 253 6.55 -10.92 -9.67
CA PRO A 253 6.10 -11.36 -10.97
C PRO A 253 5.55 -10.20 -11.81
N MET A 254 5.86 -10.22 -13.11
CA MET A 254 5.59 -9.11 -14.01
C MET A 254 4.09 -8.80 -14.07
N GLY A 255 3.74 -7.54 -13.80
CA GLY A 255 2.37 -7.05 -13.77
C GLY A 255 1.80 -6.88 -12.36
N VAL A 256 2.45 -7.38 -11.31
CA VAL A 256 1.99 -7.17 -9.92
C VAL A 256 1.90 -5.68 -9.56
N GLN A 257 2.85 -4.85 -9.98
CA GLN A 257 2.80 -3.39 -9.73
C GLN A 257 1.69 -2.64 -10.48
N LEU A 258 0.92 -3.31 -11.35
CA LEU A 258 -0.16 -2.66 -12.10
C LEU A 258 -1.37 -2.30 -11.21
N TYR A 259 -1.39 -2.68 -9.93
CA TYR A 259 -2.34 -2.07 -8.97
C TYR A 259 -2.19 -0.54 -8.96
N GLY A 260 -0.96 -0.03 -9.13
CA GLY A 260 -0.68 1.40 -9.18
C GLY A 260 -1.33 2.11 -10.37
N LEU A 261 -1.70 1.39 -11.44
CA LEU A 261 -2.50 1.98 -12.52
C LEU A 261 -3.87 2.40 -12.01
N GLU A 262 -4.52 1.61 -11.14
CA GLU A 262 -5.84 1.97 -10.60
C GLU A 262 -5.76 3.29 -9.81
N GLU A 263 -4.68 3.51 -9.07
CA GLU A 263 -4.39 4.75 -8.34
C GLU A 263 -4.20 5.97 -9.26
N LEU A 264 -3.77 5.77 -10.51
CA LEU A 264 -3.71 6.82 -11.53
C LEU A 264 -5.05 7.08 -12.23
N LEU A 265 -5.94 6.09 -12.25
CA LEU A 265 -7.23 6.15 -12.96
C LEU A 265 -8.35 6.79 -12.15
N GLY A 266 -8.10 7.09 -10.88
CA GLY A 266 -9.04 7.75 -9.99
C GLY A 266 -8.36 8.52 -8.87
N GLU A 267 -9.17 8.95 -7.91
CA GLU A 267 -8.70 9.62 -6.71
C GLU A 267 -9.61 9.35 -5.51
N SER A 268 -9.04 9.51 -4.32
CA SER A 268 -9.80 9.48 -3.08
C SER A 268 -10.45 10.82 -2.81
N THR A 269 -11.70 10.78 -2.35
CA THR A 269 -12.44 11.94 -1.86
C THR A 269 -12.88 11.71 -0.43
N GLY A 270 -12.86 12.76 0.39
CA GLY A 270 -13.10 12.64 1.83
C GLY A 270 -11.91 12.03 2.60
N GLY A 271 -12.05 11.96 3.91
CA GLY A 271 -11.00 11.51 4.83
C GLY A 271 -9.87 12.53 5.04
N ASP A 272 -9.07 12.32 6.09
CA ASP A 272 -7.86 13.08 6.35
C ASP A 272 -6.64 12.31 5.82
N SER A 273 -6.00 12.84 4.77
CA SER A 273 -4.87 12.20 4.10
C SER A 273 -3.53 12.39 4.81
N SER A 274 -3.50 13.09 5.95
CA SER A 274 -2.27 13.24 6.72
C SER A 274 -1.84 11.91 7.33
N THR A 275 -2.73 11.23 8.04
CA THR A 275 -2.32 10.14 8.95
C THR A 275 -1.99 8.80 8.27
N GLN A 276 -2.73 8.42 7.21
CA GLN A 276 -2.60 7.11 6.58
C GLN A 276 -2.99 7.16 5.10
N TYR A 277 -2.43 6.24 4.30
CA TYR A 277 -2.93 5.93 2.97
C TYR A 277 -3.51 4.50 2.94
N PRO A 278 -4.69 4.29 2.32
CA PRO A 278 -5.62 5.34 1.91
C PRO A 278 -6.17 6.11 3.11
N PRO A 279 -6.62 7.37 2.92
CA PRO A 279 -7.15 8.15 4.04
C PRO A 279 -8.32 7.43 4.71
N PRO A 280 -8.37 7.31 6.04
CA PRO A 280 -9.52 6.73 6.73
C PRO A 280 -10.80 7.45 6.35
N MET A 281 -11.90 6.70 6.16
CA MET A 281 -13.20 7.22 5.71
C MET A 281 -13.21 7.87 4.32
N SER A 282 -12.14 7.69 3.52
CA SER A 282 -12.15 8.12 2.13
C SER A 282 -12.92 7.17 1.22
N VAL A 283 -13.40 7.71 0.11
CA VAL A 283 -14.01 6.96 -0.98
C VAL A 283 -13.19 7.18 -2.24
N PHE A 284 -12.69 6.09 -2.83
CA PHE A 284 -12.01 6.12 -4.11
C PHE A 284 -13.02 6.08 -5.26
N ARG A 285 -12.84 6.96 -6.25
CA ARG A 285 -13.65 6.97 -7.47
C ARG A 285 -12.76 7.07 -8.70
N TYR A 286 -13.08 6.30 -9.73
CA TYR A 286 -12.47 6.48 -11.04
C TYR A 286 -12.87 7.83 -11.63
N PHE A 287 -11.99 8.40 -12.45
CA PHE A 287 -12.34 9.54 -13.28
C PHE A 287 -13.39 9.13 -14.33
N ALA A 288 -14.25 10.09 -14.73
CA ALA A 288 -15.24 9.87 -15.79
C ALA A 288 -14.63 9.33 -17.10
N ASP A 289 -13.35 9.61 -17.32
CA ASP A 289 -12.60 9.29 -18.53
C ASP A 289 -11.82 7.97 -18.43
N VAL A 290 -12.05 7.16 -17.37
CA VAL A 290 -11.24 5.98 -17.02
C VAL A 290 -10.96 5.02 -18.18
N GLN A 291 -11.95 4.76 -19.05
CA GLN A 291 -11.76 3.85 -20.18
C GLN A 291 -10.80 4.41 -21.23
N LYS A 292 -10.84 5.74 -21.47
CA LYS A 292 -9.89 6.41 -22.37
C LYS A 292 -8.49 6.40 -21.76
N LEU A 293 -8.38 6.64 -20.45
CA LEU A 293 -7.10 6.59 -19.74
C LEU A 293 -6.49 5.18 -19.77
N ARG A 294 -7.28 4.11 -19.56
CA ARG A 294 -6.83 2.72 -19.75
C ARG A 294 -6.36 2.47 -21.18
N GLY A 295 -7.07 2.98 -22.18
CA GLY A 295 -6.66 2.92 -23.58
C GLY A 295 -5.29 3.58 -23.79
N ALA A 296 -5.12 4.82 -23.32
CA ALA A 296 -3.87 5.56 -23.40
C ALA A 296 -2.69 4.84 -22.72
N PHE A 297 -2.93 4.23 -21.55
CA PHE A 297 -1.93 3.40 -20.87
C PHE A 297 -1.45 2.26 -21.76
N TRP A 298 -2.38 1.45 -22.29
CA TRP A 298 -2.02 0.27 -23.07
C TRP A 298 -1.43 0.61 -24.44
N GLU A 299 -1.86 1.70 -25.06
CA GLU A 299 -1.22 2.24 -26.27
C GLU A 299 0.23 2.63 -26.00
N GLU A 300 0.51 3.31 -24.89
CA GLU A 300 1.86 3.75 -24.55
C GLU A 300 2.74 2.58 -24.10
N MET A 301 2.18 1.61 -23.37
CA MET A 301 2.85 0.35 -23.04
C MET A 301 3.28 -0.37 -24.32
N ASP A 302 2.40 -0.52 -25.31
CA ASP A 302 2.72 -1.18 -26.58
C ASP A 302 3.84 -0.47 -27.35
N ARG A 303 3.88 0.87 -27.32
CA ARG A 303 4.95 1.67 -27.94
C ARG A 303 6.29 1.57 -27.21
N SER A 304 6.24 1.49 -25.88
CA SER A 304 7.44 1.55 -25.02
C SER A 304 8.04 0.17 -24.74
N TRP A 305 7.25 -0.88 -24.95
CA TRP A 305 7.67 -2.26 -24.81
C TRP A 305 8.57 -2.66 -25.98
N THR A 306 9.70 -3.31 -25.68
CA THR A 306 10.66 -3.75 -26.72
C THR A 306 10.24 -5.03 -27.43
N GLY A 307 9.28 -5.78 -26.87
CA GLY A 307 8.72 -6.98 -27.48
C GLY A 307 7.36 -6.72 -28.14
N THR A 308 6.62 -7.80 -28.40
CA THR A 308 5.22 -7.73 -28.83
C THR A 308 4.30 -7.91 -27.64
N LEU A 309 3.34 -7.00 -27.45
CA LEU A 309 2.33 -7.12 -26.40
C LEU A 309 1.19 -8.04 -26.85
N THR A 310 1.46 -9.35 -26.89
CA THR A 310 0.51 -10.38 -27.33
C THR A 310 -0.73 -10.44 -26.43
N SER A 311 -1.83 -11.01 -26.94
CA SER A 311 -3.05 -11.25 -26.15
C SER A 311 -2.77 -12.10 -24.91
N THR A 312 -1.94 -13.13 -25.04
CA THR A 312 -1.48 -13.97 -23.92
C THR A 312 -0.73 -13.16 -22.88
N LEU A 313 0.22 -12.30 -23.29
CA LEU A 313 0.95 -11.45 -22.36
C LEU A 313 0.03 -10.47 -21.64
N ARG A 314 -0.92 -9.84 -22.36
CA ARG A 314 -1.94 -8.97 -21.75
C ARG A 314 -2.77 -9.72 -20.70
N GLN A 315 -3.14 -10.97 -20.98
CA GLN A 315 -3.86 -11.81 -20.03
C GLN A 315 -3.02 -12.10 -18.78
N HIS A 316 -1.73 -12.43 -18.93
CA HIS A 316 -0.80 -12.61 -17.80
C HIS A 316 -0.69 -11.35 -16.96
N LEU A 317 -0.45 -10.19 -17.57
CA LEU A 317 -0.38 -8.90 -16.88
C LEU A 317 -1.67 -8.58 -16.13
N SER A 318 -2.84 -8.90 -16.72
CA SER A 318 -4.13 -8.71 -16.07
C SER A 318 -4.31 -9.61 -14.83
N LYS A 319 -3.88 -10.88 -14.89
CA LYS A 319 -3.93 -11.79 -13.74
C LYS A 319 -2.96 -11.33 -12.63
N CYS A 320 -1.75 -10.91 -13.00
CA CYS A 320 -0.79 -10.36 -12.04
C CYS A 320 -1.24 -9.04 -11.44
N ARG A 321 -1.96 -8.19 -12.19
CA ARG A 321 -2.59 -6.97 -11.64
C ARG A 321 -3.55 -7.31 -10.51
N VAL A 322 -4.38 -8.35 -10.66
CA VAL A 322 -5.28 -8.82 -9.60
C VAL A 322 -4.50 -9.26 -8.37
N ILE A 323 -3.40 -9.98 -8.55
CA ILE A 323 -2.48 -10.33 -7.44
C ILE A 323 -1.99 -9.07 -6.73
N GLY A 324 -1.54 -8.07 -7.49
CA GLY A 324 -1.12 -6.77 -6.94
C GLY A 324 -2.22 -6.09 -6.12
N VAL A 325 -3.43 -6.00 -6.65
CA VAL A 325 -4.59 -5.41 -5.95
C VAL A 325 -4.87 -6.15 -4.64
N LEU A 326 -4.86 -7.49 -4.67
CA LEU A 326 -5.09 -8.32 -3.48
C LEU A 326 -3.99 -8.13 -2.42
N LEU A 327 -2.72 -8.08 -2.82
CA LEU A 327 -1.62 -7.91 -1.88
C LEU A 327 -1.62 -6.52 -1.27
N TRP A 328 -1.88 -5.49 -2.07
CA TRP A 328 -1.79 -4.10 -1.63
C TRP A 328 -3.01 -3.66 -0.82
N HIS A 329 -4.23 -3.96 -1.30
CA HIS A 329 -5.47 -3.53 -0.63
C HIS A 329 -6.12 -4.62 0.22
N GLY A 330 -5.66 -5.87 0.12
CA GLY A 330 -6.17 -6.96 0.95
C GLY A 330 -5.39 -7.18 2.25
N ILE A 331 -4.17 -6.66 2.33
CA ILE A 331 -3.32 -6.72 3.52
C ILE A 331 -3.28 -5.33 4.13
N ALA A 332 -3.71 -5.23 5.37
CA ALA A 332 -3.79 -3.96 6.05
C ALA A 332 -2.41 -3.51 6.57
N TRP A 333 -2.21 -2.20 6.61
CA TRP A 333 -1.03 -1.62 7.25
C TRP A 333 -1.10 -1.78 8.78
N ASP A 334 -0.22 -2.61 9.34
CA ASP A 334 -0.03 -2.80 10.79
C ASP A 334 1.45 -2.62 11.14
N GLY A 335 1.97 -1.40 10.98
CA GLY A 335 3.38 -1.08 11.25
C GLY A 335 4.35 -1.90 10.40
N GLY A 336 3.96 -2.23 9.16
CA GLY A 336 4.76 -3.02 8.24
C GLY A 336 4.79 -4.53 8.55
N LYS A 337 3.93 -5.10 9.39
CA LYS A 337 3.90 -6.58 9.61
C LYS A 337 3.36 -7.39 8.42
N LEU A 338 2.59 -6.76 7.52
CA LEU A 338 2.12 -7.34 6.26
C LEU A 338 1.48 -8.75 6.41
N ASP A 339 0.79 -9.02 7.52
CA ASP A 339 0.17 -10.31 7.84
C ASP A 339 -1.29 -10.19 8.31
N ARG A 340 -1.75 -8.96 8.59
CA ARG A 340 -3.14 -8.65 8.92
C ARG A 340 -3.94 -8.45 7.64
N VAL A 341 -5.02 -9.20 7.48
CA VAL A 341 -5.99 -8.99 6.38
C VAL A 341 -6.92 -7.84 6.76
N VAL A 342 -7.36 -7.08 5.75
CA VAL A 342 -8.34 -6.00 5.93
C VAL A 342 -9.68 -6.53 6.47
N GLU A 343 -10.30 -5.77 7.36
CA GLU A 343 -11.56 -6.14 8.03
C GLU A 343 -12.64 -5.07 7.82
N GLU A 344 -13.88 -5.50 7.53
CA GLU A 344 -15.03 -4.60 7.42
C GLU A 344 -15.33 -3.91 8.76
N GLY A 345 -15.65 -2.62 8.70
CA GLY A 345 -15.82 -1.74 9.87
C GLY A 345 -14.50 -1.23 10.49
N ILE A 346 -13.34 -1.65 9.97
CA ILE A 346 -12.02 -1.20 10.42
C ILE A 346 -11.25 -0.58 9.26
N ASP A 347 -11.12 -1.32 8.15
CA ASP A 347 -10.33 -0.93 6.97
C ASP A 347 -11.24 -0.59 5.79
N ASP A 348 -12.38 0.09 6.04
CA ASP A 348 -13.45 0.29 5.06
C ASP A 348 -12.98 0.99 3.76
N ALA A 349 -11.98 1.87 3.85
CA ALA A 349 -11.40 2.53 2.68
C ALA A 349 -10.65 1.56 1.75
N GLU A 350 -10.09 0.48 2.29
CA GLU A 350 -9.45 -0.59 1.51
C GLU A 350 -10.49 -1.57 0.98
N ILE A 351 -11.47 -1.94 1.81
CA ILE A 351 -12.61 -2.77 1.39
C ILE A 351 -13.34 -2.12 0.20
N GLN A 352 -13.59 -0.82 0.26
CA GLN A 352 -14.24 -0.07 -0.82
C GLN A 352 -13.42 -0.09 -2.12
N ARG A 353 -12.09 -0.08 -2.03
CA ARG A 353 -11.21 -0.24 -3.20
C ARG A 353 -11.25 -1.65 -3.76
N LEU A 354 -11.25 -2.68 -2.92
CA LEU A 354 -11.40 -4.06 -3.38
C LEU A 354 -12.72 -4.26 -4.12
N ASP A 355 -13.83 -3.70 -3.60
CA ASP A 355 -15.12 -3.70 -4.28
C ASP A 355 -15.04 -3.03 -5.66
N LEU A 356 -14.39 -1.88 -5.76
CA LEU A 356 -14.27 -1.17 -7.03
C LEU A 356 -13.29 -1.83 -8.01
N PHE A 357 -12.13 -2.29 -7.55
CA PHE A 357 -11.02 -2.74 -8.39
C PHE A 357 -11.17 -4.19 -8.85
N LEU A 358 -11.83 -5.03 -8.05
CA LEU A 358 -12.06 -6.44 -8.37
C LEU A 358 -13.47 -6.71 -8.89
N LEU A 359 -14.49 -6.03 -8.35
CA LEU A 359 -15.90 -6.28 -8.71
C LEU A 359 -16.51 -5.19 -9.59
N GLY A 360 -15.84 -4.05 -9.77
CA GLY A 360 -16.41 -2.89 -10.48
C GLY A 360 -17.60 -2.26 -9.76
N LYS A 361 -17.74 -2.51 -8.44
CA LYS A 361 -18.84 -1.96 -7.64
C LYS A 361 -18.44 -0.58 -7.12
N ASP A 362 -19.07 0.45 -7.69
CA ASP A 362 -18.90 1.82 -7.19
C ASP A 362 -19.45 1.97 -5.77
N ALA A 363 -18.81 2.84 -4.99
CA ALA A 363 -19.37 3.25 -3.72
C ALA A 363 -20.71 3.96 -3.95
N PRO A 364 -21.73 3.75 -3.09
CA PRO A 364 -23.00 4.44 -3.18
C PRO A 364 -22.80 5.95 -3.37
N HIS A 365 -23.63 6.56 -4.21
CA HIS A 365 -23.70 8.02 -4.34
C HIS A 365 -24.40 8.58 -3.10
N GLU A 366 -23.72 8.53 -1.94
CA GLU A 366 -24.10 9.39 -0.82
C GLU A 366 -23.23 10.65 -0.91
N ASP A 367 -23.89 11.81 -1.02
CA ASP A 367 -23.23 13.10 -0.93
C ASP A 367 -22.50 13.18 0.41
N ALA A 368 -21.18 13.01 0.38
CA ALA A 368 -20.30 13.06 1.56
C ALA A 368 -20.39 14.41 2.33
N VAL A 369 -21.05 15.41 1.75
CA VAL A 369 -21.37 16.68 2.40
C VAL A 369 -22.47 16.52 3.46
N SER A 370 -23.38 15.55 3.33
CA SER A 370 -24.51 15.41 4.28
C SER A 370 -24.21 14.57 5.52
N LEU A 371 -23.17 13.73 5.51
CA LEU A 371 -22.85 12.89 6.67
C LEU A 371 -22.20 13.68 7.81
N VAL A 372 -21.41 14.71 7.48
CA VAL A 372 -20.77 15.57 8.50
C VAL A 372 -21.80 16.37 9.28
N ASP A 373 -22.88 16.81 8.62
CA ASP A 373 -23.96 17.56 9.26
C ASP A 373 -24.93 16.65 10.04
N LYS A 374 -25.18 15.42 9.58
CA LYS A 374 -26.08 14.47 10.26
C LYS A 374 -25.51 13.92 11.57
N ILE A 375 -24.19 13.78 11.69
CA ILE A 375 -23.56 13.31 12.94
C ILE A 375 -23.66 14.37 14.05
N SER A 376 -23.88 15.65 13.71
CA SER A 376 -23.97 16.73 14.69
C SER A 376 -25.35 16.89 15.33
N SER A 377 -26.44 16.39 14.71
CA SER A 377 -27.80 16.76 15.14
C SER A 377 -28.65 15.69 15.83
N ASP A 378 -28.35 14.38 15.74
CA ASP A 378 -29.26 13.37 16.27
C ASP A 378 -28.67 12.57 17.44
N THR A 379 -28.82 13.13 18.64
CA THR A 379 -28.78 12.37 19.89
C THR A 379 -30.16 12.37 20.52
N LYS A 380 -30.94 11.29 20.37
CA LYS A 380 -31.97 10.86 21.34
C LYS A 380 -32.30 9.36 21.19
N PRO A 381 -32.79 8.70 22.27
CA PRO A 381 -32.61 7.26 22.47
C PRO A 381 -33.85 6.38 22.22
N ILE A 382 -33.56 5.17 21.72
CA ILE A 382 -34.18 3.84 21.95
C ILE A 382 -35.66 3.60 21.59
N ALA A 383 -35.91 2.60 20.73
CA ALA A 383 -36.85 1.49 20.97
C ALA A 383 -36.56 0.31 19.99
N ILE A 384 -36.63 -0.91 20.52
CA ILE A 384 -36.53 -2.21 19.82
C ILE A 384 -37.96 -2.75 19.64
N GLU A 385 -38.25 -3.43 18.52
CA GLU A 385 -39.13 -4.64 18.34
C GLU A 385 -39.61 -4.78 16.86
N PRO A 386 -40.05 -5.96 16.37
CA PRO A 386 -39.40 -6.69 15.25
C PRO A 386 -40.35 -7.09 14.08
N SER A 387 -39.85 -7.98 13.20
CA SER A 387 -40.54 -8.86 12.21
C SER A 387 -41.14 -8.16 10.96
N GLU A 388 -41.35 -8.76 9.77
CA GLU A 388 -41.29 -10.14 9.25
C GLU A 388 -41.40 -10.07 7.70
N ASP A 389 -40.82 -11.08 7.03
CA ASP A 389 -41.28 -11.79 5.81
C ASP A 389 -41.43 -11.22 4.38
N SER A 390 -40.90 -12.07 3.47
CA SER A 390 -41.34 -12.41 2.10
C SER A 390 -41.08 -11.37 0.99
N MET A 391 -40.88 -11.69 -0.28
CA MET A 391 -40.85 -12.90 -1.13
C MET A 391 -40.45 -12.38 -2.53
N LEU A 392 -39.73 -13.18 -3.33
CA LEU A 392 -39.90 -13.45 -4.78
C LEU A 392 -40.18 -12.27 -5.76
N ASP A 393 -39.71 -12.20 -7.00
CA ASP A 393 -39.11 -13.12 -7.95
C ASP A 393 -38.66 -12.29 -9.19
N ASP A 394 -37.81 -12.90 -10.01
CA ASP A 394 -37.87 -12.90 -11.49
C ASP A 394 -37.19 -11.85 -12.42
N ILE A 395 -36.51 -12.45 -13.45
CA ILE A 395 -36.51 -12.12 -14.91
C ILE A 395 -35.44 -11.10 -15.38
N LEU A 396 -34.45 -11.37 -16.27
CA LEU A 396 -34.33 -12.25 -17.46
C LEU A 396 -32.91 -12.76 -17.80
N ASP A 397 -32.94 -13.84 -18.56
CA ASP A 397 -31.92 -14.62 -19.29
C ASP A 397 -31.20 -13.92 -20.47
N ASP A 398 -30.07 -14.51 -20.88
CA ASP A 398 -29.74 -14.97 -22.26
C ASP A 398 -28.30 -15.57 -22.23
N GLU A 399 -28.15 -16.90 -22.22
CA GLU A 399 -27.81 -17.78 -23.37
C GLU A 399 -26.57 -17.31 -24.17
N ASP A 400 -25.45 -18.04 -24.22
CA ASP A 400 -25.28 -19.26 -25.02
C ASP A 400 -24.03 -20.09 -24.60
N ALA A 401 -24.20 -21.41 -24.54
CA ALA A 401 -23.32 -22.45 -25.13
C ALA A 401 -23.47 -23.82 -24.43
N GLN A 402 -24.47 -24.57 -24.88
CA GLN A 402 -24.52 -26.05 -24.82
C GLN A 402 -23.57 -26.63 -25.91
N VAL A 403 -23.08 -27.88 -25.94
CA VAL A 403 -23.06 -29.10 -25.10
C VAL A 403 -22.12 -30.07 -25.82
N ALA A 404 -21.37 -30.90 -25.09
CA ALA A 404 -21.15 -32.31 -25.46
C ALA A 404 -20.74 -33.13 -24.23
N ARG A 405 -21.68 -33.94 -23.71
CA ARG A 405 -21.45 -35.08 -22.81
C ARG A 405 -21.17 -36.32 -23.69
N GLN A 406 -20.37 -37.30 -23.27
CA GLN A 406 -20.65 -38.53 -22.51
C GLN A 406 -19.41 -39.43 -22.78
N GLU A 407 -18.91 -40.39 -22.01
CA GLU A 407 -19.48 -41.32 -21.02
C GLU A 407 -18.30 -42.03 -20.32
N ASN A 408 -18.52 -42.49 -19.09
CA ASN A 408 -17.69 -43.47 -18.34
C ASN A 408 -18.31 -44.87 -18.61
N PRO A 409 -17.63 -46.03 -18.44
CA PRO A 409 -17.35 -46.49 -17.06
C PRO A 409 -16.18 -47.50 -16.86
N GLU A 410 -15.97 -47.84 -15.58
CA GLU A 410 -15.61 -49.16 -15.02
C GLU A 410 -14.17 -49.48 -14.48
N GLN A 411 -14.21 -49.88 -13.20
CA GLN A 411 -13.48 -50.97 -12.52
C GLN A 411 -12.10 -50.76 -11.83
N LYS A 412 -12.15 -51.07 -10.52
CA LYS A 412 -11.06 -51.36 -9.53
C LYS A 412 -10.37 -52.71 -9.85
N PRO A 413 -9.13 -52.97 -9.39
CA PRO A 413 -8.95 -53.59 -8.07
C PRO A 413 -7.72 -53.14 -7.24
N SER A 414 -7.72 -53.61 -6.01
CA SER A 414 -6.87 -53.37 -4.84
C SER A 414 -5.46 -53.98 -4.86
N PHE A 415 -4.52 -53.34 -4.15
CA PHE A 415 -3.44 -53.92 -3.31
C PHE A 415 -3.04 -52.78 -2.33
N GLY A 416 -2.64 -52.91 -1.06
CA GLY A 416 -2.15 -54.02 -0.25
C GLY A 416 -1.10 -53.47 0.72
N ARG A 417 -1.52 -53.11 1.94
CA ARG A 417 -0.82 -53.16 3.26
C ARG A 417 0.60 -52.55 3.42
N ALA A 418 0.73 -51.62 4.38
CA ALA A 418 1.61 -51.75 5.57
C ALA A 418 1.29 -50.66 6.62
N ARG A 419 0.89 -51.08 7.83
CA ARG A 419 0.90 -50.27 9.06
C ARG A 419 1.95 -50.87 9.99
N VAL A 420 2.75 -50.01 10.61
CA VAL A 420 3.47 -50.28 11.87
C VAL A 420 3.06 -49.17 12.84
N GLY A 421 2.83 -49.56 14.10
CA GLY A 421 2.35 -48.71 15.20
C GLY A 421 3.31 -47.56 15.54
N GLN A 422 2.98 -46.68 16.47
CA GLN A 422 2.66 -47.04 17.84
C GLN A 422 2.24 -45.81 18.68
N PHE A 423 1.47 -46.11 19.73
CA PHE A 423 1.31 -45.42 21.01
C PHE A 423 0.38 -44.20 21.17
N SER A 424 -0.36 -44.30 22.27
CA SER A 424 -1.53 -43.55 22.68
C SER A 424 -1.38 -43.15 24.15
N VAL A 425 -1.90 -41.94 24.48
CA VAL A 425 -2.58 -41.52 25.74
C VAL A 425 -1.68 -41.11 26.93
N PRO A 426 -2.04 -40.15 27.83
CA PRO A 426 -3.37 -39.54 28.08
C PRO A 426 -3.49 -37.99 28.13
N ARG A 427 -4.78 -37.60 28.09
CA ARG A 427 -5.42 -36.31 28.44
C ARG A 427 -5.35 -35.98 29.94
N GLU A 428 -5.36 -34.67 30.24
CA GLU A 428 -6.19 -33.97 31.25
C GLU A 428 -6.09 -32.46 30.91
N ALA A 429 -7.13 -31.76 30.44
CA ALA A 429 -8.33 -31.22 31.12
C ALA A 429 -8.03 -30.10 32.15
N GLY A 430 -8.11 -28.85 31.68
CA GLY A 430 -8.20 -27.65 32.52
C GLY A 430 -8.96 -26.54 31.78
N ARG A 431 -10.25 -26.38 32.11
CA ARG A 431 -11.07 -25.22 31.75
C ARG A 431 -10.63 -24.04 32.62
N ASP A 432 -10.44 -22.85 32.06
CA ASP A 432 -10.95 -21.64 32.70
C ASP A 432 -11.23 -20.46 31.73
N LYS A 433 -12.52 -20.12 31.77
CA LYS A 433 -13.28 -18.88 31.55
C LYS A 433 -12.63 -17.64 30.87
N LYS A 434 -13.31 -17.20 29.80
CA LYS A 434 -13.38 -15.82 29.30
C LYS A 434 -13.82 -14.83 30.41
N PRO A 435 -13.41 -13.56 30.29
CA PRO A 435 -14.34 -12.47 29.98
C PRO A 435 -13.83 -11.70 28.74
N GLY A 436 -14.62 -11.23 27.78
CA GLY A 436 -15.90 -10.53 27.94
C GLY A 436 -15.67 -9.05 27.62
N PHE A 437 -16.00 -8.65 26.39
CA PHE A 437 -15.95 -7.30 25.82
C PHE A 437 -16.52 -6.21 26.75
N GLY A 438 -15.89 -5.03 26.80
CA GLY A 438 -16.54 -3.80 27.24
C GLY A 438 -15.62 -2.69 27.76
N ARG A 439 -15.62 -1.57 27.03
CA ARG A 439 -15.21 -0.20 27.43
C ARG A 439 -13.70 0.08 27.56
N ARG A 440 -13.15 0.89 26.64
CA ARG A 440 -13.17 2.37 26.71
C ARG A 440 -12.51 2.99 25.48
N LEU A 441 -13.37 3.36 24.54
CA LEU A 441 -13.19 4.49 23.64
C LEU A 441 -13.57 5.76 24.43
N LEU A 442 -12.61 6.59 24.81
CA LEU A 442 -12.84 8.01 25.07
C LEU A 442 -11.50 8.74 25.19
N ASN A 443 -11.21 9.56 24.18
CA ASN A 443 -10.60 10.89 24.26
C ASN A 443 -9.79 11.12 22.98
N PHE A 444 -10.33 11.91 22.05
CA PHE A 444 -9.56 13.00 21.42
C PHE A 444 -10.54 13.85 20.59
N VAL A 445 -11.12 14.85 21.26
CA VAL A 445 -11.68 16.05 20.64
C VAL A 445 -10.99 17.23 21.31
N THR A 446 -10.69 18.24 20.51
CA THR A 446 -10.08 19.55 20.81
C THR A 446 -8.55 19.61 20.78
N CYS A 447 -8.02 20.19 19.69
CA CYS A 447 -7.39 21.50 19.75
C CYS A 447 -7.31 22.13 18.34
N ARG A 448 -8.33 22.91 17.98
CA ARG A 448 -8.18 24.03 17.04
C ARG A 448 -7.55 25.18 17.81
N GLY A 449 -6.51 25.81 17.26
CA GLY A 449 -6.12 27.14 17.70
C GLY A 449 -4.69 27.55 17.37
N LYS A 450 -4.56 28.38 16.33
CA LYS A 450 -3.62 29.52 16.21
C LYS A 450 -2.14 29.25 16.53
N LEU A 451 -1.34 29.00 15.49
CA LEU A 451 -0.44 29.95 14.83
C LEU A 451 0.32 29.25 13.71
#